data_AF-A0A914WMK2-F1
#
_entry.id   AF-A0A914WMK2-F1
#
_cell.length_a   1.000
_cell.length_b   1.000
_cell.length_c   1.000
_cell.angle_alpha   90.00
_cell.angle_beta   90.00
_cell.angle_gamma   90.00
#
_symmetry.space_group_name_H-M   'P 1'
#
loop_
_entity.id
_entity.type
_entity.pdbx_description
1 polymer ?
#
loop_
_entity_poly.entity_id
_entity_poly.type
_entity_poly.pdbx_seq_one_letter_code
_entity_poly.pdbx_strand_id
1 'polypeptide(L)'
;MVRQSYYASVSYMDAQVGRVLSALEHSSAAESTIIVLTSDHGWSLGEHGEWEKFSNFGVSTRVPLIVKLPNGHAHAQKKKVDQLVELVDLFPSLADLAGLPVPPLCSKKKKENTCVEGLSFAPLLRSRDSVQWKTAVFSQYPRPSVLPQMNSDQPKYRNIRIMGYSIRTNEYRYTEWIKFTPKKNKKFWQFVNARELYALKNDQEENENIVQLSKYATVVKSLSHSLKVGWREALPPNITTEVQEL
;
A
#
# COMPACT_ATOMS: atom_id res chain seq x y z
N MET A 1 -9.55 -3.12 -28.10
CA MET A 1 -8.24 -3.68 -28.44
C MET A 1 -7.28 -3.65 -27.25
N VAL A 2 -7.04 -2.50 -26.63
CA VAL A 2 -6.05 -2.36 -25.54
C VAL A 2 -6.34 -3.18 -24.27
N ARG A 3 -7.57 -3.13 -23.72
CA ARG A 3 -7.98 -3.98 -22.57
C ARG A 3 -7.83 -5.48 -22.85
N GLN A 4 -8.19 -5.91 -24.06
CA GLN A 4 -8.05 -7.30 -24.48
C GLN A 4 -6.57 -7.72 -24.53
N SER A 5 -5.69 -6.87 -25.07
CA SER A 5 -4.25 -7.14 -25.06
C SER A 5 -3.68 -7.22 -23.64
N TYR A 6 -4.14 -6.36 -22.73
CA TYR A 6 -3.74 -6.42 -21.32
C TYR A 6 -4.15 -7.77 -20.68
N TYR A 7 -5.40 -8.21 -20.86
CA TYR A 7 -5.86 -9.50 -20.33
C TYR A 7 -5.17 -10.71 -20.97
N ALA A 8 -4.84 -10.63 -22.26
CA ALA A 8 -4.03 -11.65 -22.92
C ALA A 8 -2.62 -11.74 -22.31
N SER A 9 -1.98 -10.60 -22.04
CA SER A 9 -0.67 -10.55 -21.35
C SER A 9 -0.73 -11.13 -19.94
N VAL A 10 -1.80 -10.83 -19.18
CA VAL A 10 -2.01 -11.42 -17.84
C VAL A 10 -2.15 -12.94 -17.94
N SER A 11 -2.97 -13.43 -18.88
CA SER A 11 -3.18 -14.88 -19.09
C SER A 11 -1.90 -15.59 -19.52
N TYR A 12 -1.10 -14.95 -20.37
CA TYR A 12 0.20 -15.48 -20.78
C TYR A 12 1.18 -15.54 -19.60
N MET A 13 1.22 -14.50 -18.76
CA MET A 13 2.07 -14.47 -17.56
C MET A 13 1.66 -15.54 -16.55
N ASP A 14 0.36 -15.77 -16.34
CA ASP A 14 -0.16 -16.85 -15.51
C ASP A 14 0.35 -18.23 -15.97
N ALA A 15 0.32 -18.49 -17.28
CA ALA A 15 0.91 -19.71 -17.84
C ALA A 15 2.42 -19.82 -17.59
N GLN A 16 3.18 -18.71 -17.62
CA GLN A 16 4.61 -18.73 -17.28
C GLN A 16 4.86 -19.00 -15.80
N VAL A 17 4.04 -18.41 -14.91
CA VAL A 17 4.08 -18.71 -13.47
C VAL A 17 3.82 -20.21 -13.25
N GLY A 18 2.85 -20.81 -13.93
CA GLY A 18 2.58 -22.25 -13.87
C GLY A 18 3.80 -23.11 -14.21
N ARG A 19 4.62 -22.71 -15.18
CA ARG A 19 5.87 -23.41 -15.52
C ARG A 19 6.91 -23.35 -14.41
N VAL A 20 7.07 -22.18 -13.78
CA VAL A 20 7.98 -22.00 -12.63
C VAL A 20 7.52 -22.83 -11.44
N LEU A 21 6.22 -22.81 -11.14
CA LEU A 21 5.63 -23.61 -10.06
C LEU A 21 5.80 -25.10 -10.30
N SER A 22 5.54 -25.57 -11.52
CA SER A 22 5.74 -26.97 -11.89
C SER A 22 7.21 -27.40 -11.75
N ALA A 23 8.17 -26.56 -12.16
CA ALA A 23 9.59 -26.86 -11.95
C ALA A 23 9.96 -26.91 -10.46
N LEU A 24 9.41 -26.00 -9.64
CA LEU A 24 9.61 -25.98 -8.20
C LEU A 24 9.05 -27.24 -7.53
N GLU A 25 7.86 -27.70 -7.92
CA GLU A 25 7.20 -28.91 -7.38
C GLU A 25 8.03 -30.18 -7.60
N HIS A 26 8.79 -30.27 -8.68
CA HIS A 26 9.68 -31.40 -8.98
C HIS A 26 11.09 -31.25 -8.37
N SER A 27 11.32 -30.21 -7.55
CA SER A 27 12.62 -29.96 -6.92
C SER A 27 12.62 -30.37 -5.44
N SER A 28 13.81 -30.55 -4.87
CA SER A 28 13.97 -30.76 -3.42
C SER A 28 13.57 -29.55 -2.57
N ALA A 29 13.31 -28.39 -3.19
CA ALA A 29 12.93 -27.15 -2.50
C ALA A 29 11.41 -26.94 -2.39
N ALA A 30 10.58 -27.83 -2.97
CA ALA A 30 9.12 -27.67 -3.03
C ALA A 30 8.48 -27.45 -1.64
N GLU A 31 8.98 -28.19 -0.64
CA GLU A 31 8.47 -28.23 0.73
C GLU A 31 9.13 -27.22 1.67
N SER A 32 10.04 -26.37 1.17
CA SER A 32 10.78 -25.37 1.97
C SER A 32 10.75 -23.97 1.36
N THR A 33 9.96 -23.76 0.31
CA THR A 33 9.88 -22.48 -0.41
C THR A 33 8.65 -21.69 -0.02
N ILE A 34 8.86 -20.43 0.38
CA ILE A 34 7.80 -19.42 0.47
C ILE A 34 7.61 -18.82 -0.92
N ILE A 35 6.37 -18.83 -1.42
CA ILE A 35 6.03 -18.24 -2.72
C ILE A 35 5.19 -16.99 -2.48
N VAL A 36 5.61 -15.86 -3.05
CA VAL A 36 4.82 -14.62 -3.06
C VAL A 36 4.60 -14.18 -4.49
N LEU A 37 3.34 -14.03 -4.90
CA LEU A 37 2.95 -13.37 -6.13
C LEU A 37 2.41 -11.99 -5.79
N THR A 38 3.01 -10.94 -6.35
CA THR A 38 2.61 -9.55 -6.15
C THR A 38 2.90 -8.69 -7.38
N SER A 39 2.53 -7.41 -7.32
CA SER A 39 2.92 -6.39 -8.29
C SER A 39 3.44 -5.15 -7.55
N ASP A 40 4.24 -4.33 -8.22
CA ASP A 40 4.76 -3.07 -7.69
C ASP A 40 3.72 -1.95 -7.71
N HIS A 41 2.80 -1.97 -8.67
CA HIS A 41 1.67 -1.04 -8.78
C HIS A 41 0.54 -1.60 -9.65
N GLY A 42 -0.64 -0.99 -9.56
CA GLY A 42 -1.76 -1.29 -10.45
C GLY A 42 -1.63 -0.63 -11.83
N TRP A 43 -2.68 -0.68 -12.65
CA TRP A 43 -2.67 -0.08 -13.99
C TRP A 43 -4.08 0.30 -14.43
N SER A 44 -4.31 1.61 -14.60
CA SER A 44 -5.50 2.15 -15.24
C SER A 44 -5.46 1.94 -16.76
N LEU A 45 -6.57 1.43 -17.28
CA LEU A 45 -6.86 1.17 -18.69
C LEU A 45 -7.93 2.13 -19.23
N GLY A 46 -8.11 3.28 -18.58
CA GLY A 46 -9.12 4.30 -18.88
C GLY A 46 -10.01 4.65 -17.69
N GLU A 47 -9.91 3.93 -16.57
CA GLU A 47 -10.58 4.30 -15.32
C GLU A 47 -10.17 5.72 -14.91
N HIS A 48 -11.17 6.52 -14.51
CA HIS A 48 -11.02 7.96 -14.20
C HIS A 48 -10.43 8.82 -15.34
N GLY A 49 -10.48 8.34 -16.58
CA GLY A 49 -9.82 9.01 -17.72
C GLY A 49 -8.29 8.95 -17.65
N GLU A 50 -7.74 8.06 -16.81
CA GLU A 50 -6.31 7.87 -16.64
C GLU A 50 -5.78 6.72 -17.49
N TRP A 51 -4.47 6.77 -17.76
CA TRP A 51 -3.72 5.69 -18.36
C TRP A 51 -2.48 5.42 -17.49
N GLU A 52 -2.14 4.16 -17.29
CA GLU A 52 -1.09 3.71 -16.38
C GLU A 52 -1.42 3.92 -14.88
N LYS A 53 -0.44 4.31 -14.05
CA LYS A 53 -0.46 4.20 -12.57
C LYS A 53 -0.30 5.54 -11.86
N PHE A 54 -0.57 6.63 -12.57
CA PHE A 54 -0.14 7.97 -12.18
C PHE A 54 -1.09 8.66 -11.21
N SER A 55 -1.57 7.94 -10.19
CA SER A 55 -2.59 8.43 -9.26
C SER A 55 -2.58 7.70 -7.92
N ASN A 56 -3.42 8.18 -7.01
CA ASN A 56 -3.68 7.54 -5.72
C ASN A 56 -4.96 6.69 -5.73
N PHE A 57 -5.61 6.50 -6.89
CA PHE A 57 -6.79 5.64 -6.99
C PHE A 57 -6.44 4.19 -6.65
N GLY A 58 -7.43 3.45 -6.20
CA GLY A 58 -7.34 2.02 -5.90
C GLY A 58 -6.84 1.23 -7.11
N VAL A 59 -7.24 1.59 -8.33
CA VAL A 59 -6.78 0.96 -9.58
C VAL A 59 -5.26 1.05 -9.79
N SER A 60 -4.62 2.09 -9.25
CA SER A 60 -3.17 2.31 -9.33
C SER A 60 -2.39 1.77 -8.13
N THR A 61 -3.03 1.69 -6.96
CA THR A 61 -2.36 1.43 -5.68
C THR A 61 -2.64 0.04 -5.10
N ARG A 62 -3.75 -0.60 -5.46
CA ARG A 62 -4.12 -1.93 -4.97
C ARG A 62 -3.58 -3.00 -5.90
N VAL A 63 -2.65 -3.80 -5.38
CA VAL A 63 -1.97 -4.89 -6.11
C VAL A 63 -2.40 -6.26 -5.60
N PRO A 64 -2.30 -7.34 -6.41
CA PRO A 64 -2.45 -8.69 -5.91
C PRO A 64 -1.36 -8.98 -4.85
N LEU A 65 -1.70 -9.76 -3.83
CA LEU A 65 -0.74 -10.35 -2.90
C LEU A 65 -1.22 -11.76 -2.55
N ILE A 66 -0.56 -12.77 -3.10
CA ILE A 66 -0.84 -14.18 -2.83
C ILE A 66 0.41 -14.78 -2.20
N VAL A 67 0.24 -15.43 -1.04
CA VAL A 67 1.34 -16.03 -0.29
C VAL A 67 1.05 -17.52 -0.09
N LYS A 68 1.92 -18.38 -0.62
CA LYS A 68 1.97 -19.81 -0.29
C LYS A 68 3.11 -20.03 0.69
N LEU A 69 2.79 -20.54 1.87
CA LEU A 69 3.79 -21.01 2.82
C LEU A 69 4.08 -22.50 2.59
N PRO A 70 5.27 -22.99 3.01
CA PRO A 70 5.53 -24.42 3.06
C PRO A 70 4.48 -25.17 3.90
N ASN A 71 4.29 -26.47 3.64
CA ASN A 71 3.21 -27.25 4.24
C ASN A 71 3.23 -27.16 5.78
N GLY A 72 2.06 -26.97 6.39
CA GLY A 72 1.89 -26.83 7.84
C GLY A 72 2.21 -25.45 8.43
N HIS A 73 2.76 -24.51 7.64
CA HIS A 73 3.08 -23.16 8.12
C HIS A 73 1.97 -22.13 7.92
N ALA A 74 0.96 -22.42 7.10
CA ALA A 74 -0.23 -21.59 6.95
C ALA A 74 -1.43 -22.22 7.66
N HIS A 75 -2.36 -21.39 8.13
CA HIS A 75 -3.63 -21.91 8.59
C HIS A 75 -4.48 -22.42 7.42
N ALA A 76 -4.66 -23.74 7.32
CA ALA A 76 -5.30 -24.41 6.18
C ALA A 76 -6.72 -23.90 5.83
N GLN A 77 -7.42 -23.23 6.77
CA GLN A 77 -8.76 -22.69 6.52
C GLN A 77 -8.78 -21.22 6.08
N LYS A 78 -7.67 -20.48 6.22
CA LYS A 78 -7.60 -19.05 5.82
C LYS A 78 -7.22 -18.93 4.34
N LYS A 79 -8.24 -18.90 3.47
CA LYS A 79 -8.07 -18.68 2.02
C LYS A 79 -8.04 -17.20 1.61
N LYS A 80 -8.49 -16.31 2.48
CA LYS A 80 -8.56 -14.85 2.24
C LYS A 80 -8.32 -14.08 3.53
N VAL A 81 -7.57 -12.98 3.41
CA VAL A 81 -7.26 -12.04 4.48
C VAL A 81 -7.69 -10.66 4.01
N ASP A 82 -8.62 -10.03 4.72
CA ASP A 82 -9.20 -8.73 4.37
C ASP A 82 -8.53 -7.55 5.10
N GLN A 83 -7.60 -7.85 6.01
CA GLN A 83 -6.80 -6.88 6.73
C GLN A 83 -5.88 -6.10 5.78
N LEU A 84 -5.71 -4.81 6.08
CA LEU A 84 -4.94 -3.89 5.25
C LEU A 84 -3.43 -4.17 5.34
N VAL A 85 -2.77 -4.35 4.19
CA VAL A 85 -1.32 -4.56 4.09
C VAL A 85 -0.73 -3.63 3.02
N GLU A 86 0.57 -3.32 3.16
CA GLU A 86 1.33 -2.46 2.26
C GLU A 86 2.52 -3.21 1.66
N LEU A 87 3.05 -2.73 0.53
CA LEU A 87 4.26 -3.31 -0.04
C LEU A 87 5.48 -3.20 0.89
N VAL A 88 5.52 -2.20 1.78
CA VAL A 88 6.57 -2.07 2.80
C VAL A 88 6.51 -3.17 3.87
N ASP A 89 5.37 -3.87 3.99
CA ASP A 89 5.20 -5.01 4.90
C ASP A 89 5.84 -6.28 4.35
N LEU A 90 6.12 -6.35 3.03
CA LEU A 90 6.61 -7.56 2.39
C LEU A 90 7.97 -8.00 2.93
N PHE A 91 8.92 -7.06 3.05
CA PHE A 91 10.26 -7.35 3.57
C PHE A 91 10.25 -7.89 5.00
N PRO A 92 9.67 -7.21 6.02
CA PRO A 92 9.65 -7.75 7.37
C PRO A 92 8.85 -9.06 7.47
N SER A 93 7.83 -9.25 6.63
CA SER A 93 7.06 -10.50 6.58
C SER A 93 7.89 -11.67 6.07
N LEU A 94 8.64 -11.48 4.98
CA LEU A 94 9.48 -12.54 4.43
C LEU A 94 10.63 -12.91 5.37
N ALA A 95 11.24 -11.93 6.04
CA ALA A 95 12.27 -12.18 7.04
C ALA A 95 11.70 -13.01 8.22
N ASP A 96 10.56 -12.60 8.79
CA ASP A 96 9.87 -13.34 9.86
C ASP A 96 9.48 -14.76 9.41
N LEU A 97 8.84 -14.88 8.24
CA LEU A 97 8.41 -16.18 7.71
C LEU A 97 9.58 -17.14 7.47
N ALA A 98 10.75 -16.61 7.08
CA ALA A 98 11.99 -17.35 6.90
C ALA A 98 12.77 -17.62 8.20
N GLY A 99 12.29 -17.12 9.35
CA GLY A 99 12.98 -17.26 10.65
C GLY A 99 14.25 -16.40 10.76
N LEU A 100 14.35 -15.34 9.96
CA LEU A 100 15.46 -14.39 9.98
C LEU A 100 15.17 -13.22 10.93
N PRO A 101 16.20 -12.58 11.50
CA PRO A 101 16.03 -11.37 12.29
C PRO A 101 15.36 -10.26 11.47
N VAL A 102 14.24 -9.73 11.98
CA VAL A 102 13.54 -8.58 11.39
C VAL A 102 14.16 -7.29 11.95
N PRO A 103 14.57 -6.32 11.11
CA PRO A 103 15.04 -5.03 11.60
C PRO A 103 13.96 -4.29 12.41
N PRO A 104 14.36 -3.43 13.37
CA PRO A 104 13.41 -2.68 14.17
C PRO A 104 12.65 -1.64 13.34
N LEU A 105 11.53 -1.15 13.88
CA LEU A 105 10.82 -0.01 13.29
C LEU A 105 11.71 1.24 13.30
N CYS A 106 11.69 2.01 12.21
CA CYS A 106 12.48 3.22 12.10
C CYS A 106 12.18 4.22 13.24
N SER A 107 13.21 4.70 13.92
CA SER A 107 13.08 5.74 14.94
C SER A 107 12.69 7.10 14.37
N LYS A 108 11.92 7.90 15.13
CA LYS A 108 11.68 9.32 14.81
C LYS A 108 12.90 10.20 15.09
N LYS A 109 13.74 9.80 16.05
CA LYS A 109 14.79 10.64 16.64
C LYS A 109 16.14 10.48 15.92
N LYS A 110 16.42 9.28 15.41
CA LYS A 110 17.71 8.93 14.84
C LYS A 110 17.54 8.40 13.43
N LYS A 111 18.38 8.87 12.52
CA LYS A 111 18.52 8.28 11.19
C LYS A 111 19.30 6.97 11.34
N GLU A 112 18.61 5.85 11.22
CA GLU A 112 19.20 4.52 11.28
C GLU A 112 19.50 4.04 9.86
N ASN A 113 20.57 3.26 9.71
CA ASN A 113 20.93 2.67 8.42
C ASN A 113 20.08 1.42 8.09
N THR A 114 19.53 0.76 9.12
CA THR A 114 18.80 -0.51 8.99
C THR A 114 17.57 -0.48 9.89
N CYS A 115 16.42 -0.16 9.31
CA CYS A 115 15.12 -0.17 9.97
C CYS A 115 14.00 -0.39 8.94
N VAL A 116 12.78 -0.70 9.40
CA VAL A 116 11.59 -0.88 8.54
C VAL A 116 10.46 0.06 8.94
N GLU A 117 9.60 0.40 7.97
CA GLU A 117 8.33 1.10 8.23
C GLU A 117 7.11 0.18 8.08
N GLY A 118 7.31 -1.04 7.57
CA GLY A 118 6.28 -2.08 7.51
C GLY A 118 6.25 -2.99 8.73
N LEU A 119 5.18 -3.76 8.86
CA LEU A 119 4.94 -4.75 9.90
C LEU A 119 4.80 -6.14 9.28
N SER A 120 5.40 -7.16 9.92
CA SER A 120 5.21 -8.55 9.45
C SER A 120 3.73 -8.95 9.50
N PHE A 121 3.17 -9.33 8.36
CA PHE A 121 1.82 -9.90 8.25
C PHE A 121 1.78 -11.41 8.48
N ALA A 122 2.90 -12.05 8.87
CA ALA A 122 2.93 -13.48 9.19
C ALA A 122 1.86 -13.91 10.21
N PRO A 123 1.54 -13.12 11.27
CA PRO A 123 0.45 -13.46 12.18
C PRO A 123 -0.91 -13.57 11.49
N LEU A 124 -1.18 -12.80 10.44
CA LEU A 124 -2.42 -12.88 9.68
C LEU A 124 -2.56 -14.23 8.95
N LEU A 125 -1.44 -14.81 8.51
CA LEU A 125 -1.38 -16.08 7.78
C LEU A 125 -1.43 -17.30 8.71
N ARG A 126 -0.83 -17.19 9.90
CA ARG A 126 -0.64 -18.31 10.85
C ARG A 126 -1.73 -18.42 11.90
N SER A 127 -2.23 -17.30 12.41
CA SER A 127 -3.11 -17.29 13.59
C SER A 127 -4.49 -17.87 13.28
N ARG A 128 -5.08 -18.57 14.25
CA ARG A 128 -6.48 -19.01 14.18
C ARG A 128 -7.44 -17.87 14.53
N ASP A 129 -7.06 -17.07 15.51
CA ASP A 129 -7.88 -16.01 16.06
C ASP A 129 -7.79 -14.70 15.27
N SER A 130 -8.65 -13.75 15.66
CA SER A 130 -8.56 -12.36 15.20
C SER A 130 -7.25 -11.73 15.68
N VAL A 131 -6.46 -11.24 14.75
CA VAL A 131 -5.23 -10.49 15.05
C VAL A 131 -5.57 -9.00 15.10
N GLN A 132 -5.18 -8.31 16.17
CA GLN A 132 -5.21 -6.85 16.18
C GLN A 132 -4.26 -6.34 15.10
N TRP A 133 -4.79 -5.54 14.18
CA TRP A 133 -4.08 -5.19 12.96
C TRP A 133 -4.15 -3.69 12.67
N LYS A 134 -3.44 -3.26 11.63
CA LYS A 134 -3.41 -1.88 11.16
C LYS A 134 -4.82 -1.37 10.89
N THR A 135 -5.08 -0.12 11.25
CA THR A 135 -6.37 0.56 11.01
C THR A 135 -6.41 1.29 9.67
N ALA A 136 -5.24 1.58 9.09
CA ALA A 136 -5.10 2.28 7.82
C ALA A 136 -3.78 1.94 7.11
N VAL A 137 -3.75 2.22 5.79
CA VAL A 137 -2.56 2.11 4.92
C VAL A 137 -2.41 3.36 4.07
N PHE A 138 -1.21 3.60 3.55
CA PHE A 138 -0.83 4.89 2.99
C PHE A 138 -0.24 4.76 1.59
N SER A 139 -0.50 5.76 0.76
CA SER A 139 0.14 5.93 -0.54
C SER A 139 0.48 7.39 -0.76
N GLN A 140 1.40 7.65 -1.70
CA GLN A 140 1.71 9.01 -2.09
C GLN A 140 1.99 9.10 -3.58
N TYR A 141 1.63 10.23 -4.18
CA TYR A 141 1.90 10.46 -5.60
C TYR A 141 2.24 11.94 -5.89
N PRO A 142 3.32 12.22 -6.62
CA PRO A 142 3.79 13.59 -6.85
C PRO A 142 3.18 14.25 -8.08
N ARG A 143 3.00 15.58 -8.03
CA ARG A 143 2.65 16.42 -9.19
C ARG A 143 3.56 17.66 -9.27
N PRO A 144 3.88 18.13 -10.49
CA PRO A 144 4.69 19.32 -10.67
C PRO A 144 3.89 20.63 -10.55
N SER A 145 2.57 20.59 -10.74
CA SER A 145 1.66 21.74 -10.75
C SER A 145 0.21 21.29 -10.48
N VAL A 146 -0.67 22.24 -10.18
CA VAL A 146 -2.13 22.03 -10.13
C VAL A 146 -2.75 21.92 -11.52
N LEU A 147 -2.12 22.53 -12.53
CA LEU A 147 -2.56 22.47 -13.92
C LEU A 147 -1.84 21.33 -14.67
N PRO A 148 -2.51 20.64 -15.60
CA PRO A 148 -1.87 19.66 -16.47
C PRO A 148 -0.69 20.26 -17.26
N GLN A 149 0.40 19.50 -17.34
CA GLN A 149 1.59 19.83 -18.13
C GLN A 149 2.27 18.54 -18.62
N MET A 150 3.19 18.66 -19.57
CA MET A 150 3.82 17.51 -20.27
C MET A 150 4.45 16.47 -19.33
N ASN A 151 4.92 16.86 -18.15
CA ASN A 151 5.51 15.95 -17.15
C ASN A 151 4.65 15.76 -15.90
N SER A 152 3.32 15.94 -16.00
CA SER A 152 2.39 15.76 -14.88
C SER A 152 2.45 14.37 -14.25
N ASP A 153 2.64 13.35 -15.08
CA ASP A 153 2.59 11.94 -14.72
C ASP A 153 3.96 11.37 -14.30
N GLN A 154 5.06 12.00 -14.71
CA GLN A 154 6.39 11.55 -14.31
C GLN A 154 7.27 12.76 -14.01
N PRO A 155 6.94 13.55 -12.98
CA PRO A 155 7.75 14.71 -12.65
C PRO A 155 9.11 14.27 -12.11
N LYS A 156 10.18 14.80 -12.68
CA LYS A 156 11.52 14.70 -12.06
C LYS A 156 11.45 15.21 -10.62
N TYR A 157 12.17 14.58 -9.70
CA TYR A 157 12.16 14.94 -8.27
C TYR A 157 12.27 16.44 -8.01
N ARG A 158 13.22 17.13 -8.67
CA ARG A 158 13.43 18.58 -8.54
C ARG A 158 12.24 19.46 -8.97
N ASN A 159 11.31 18.91 -9.77
CA ASN A 159 10.14 19.59 -10.32
C ASN A 159 8.87 19.34 -9.51
N ILE A 160 8.87 18.42 -8.54
CA ILE A 160 7.69 18.15 -7.71
C ILE A 160 7.36 19.41 -6.90
N ARG A 161 6.12 19.88 -6.97
CA ARG A 161 5.64 21.05 -6.19
C ARG A 161 4.43 20.71 -5.33
N ILE A 162 3.77 19.61 -5.63
CA ILE A 162 2.58 19.13 -4.95
C ILE A 162 2.77 17.63 -4.71
N MET A 163 2.36 17.16 -3.54
CA MET A 163 2.33 15.73 -3.22
C MET A 163 0.92 15.40 -2.74
N GLY A 164 0.31 14.38 -3.36
CA GLY A 164 -0.92 13.77 -2.87
C GLY A 164 -0.55 12.72 -1.84
N TYR A 165 -0.84 12.96 -0.57
CA TYR A 165 -0.75 11.95 0.48
C TYR A 165 -2.12 11.33 0.68
N SER A 166 -2.19 10.00 0.69
CA SER A 166 -3.45 9.28 0.83
C SER A 166 -3.43 8.31 2.00
N ILE A 167 -4.58 8.18 2.64
CA ILE A 167 -4.89 7.19 3.67
C ILE A 167 -6.08 6.36 3.19
N ARG A 168 -5.97 5.05 3.31
CA ARG A 168 -7.05 4.09 3.05
C ARG A 168 -7.36 3.32 4.33
N THR A 169 -8.63 3.32 4.70
CA THR A 169 -9.19 2.46 5.74
C THR A 169 -10.08 1.39 5.10
N ASN A 170 -10.74 0.56 5.90
CA ASN A 170 -11.75 -0.37 5.39
C ASN A 170 -12.99 0.33 4.80
N GLU A 171 -13.21 1.60 5.15
CA GLU A 171 -14.43 2.32 4.79
C GLU A 171 -14.19 3.47 3.80
N TYR A 172 -13.02 4.10 3.85
CA TYR A 172 -12.75 5.32 3.09
C TYR A 172 -11.36 5.30 2.45
N ARG A 173 -11.24 5.95 1.29
CA ARG A 173 -9.97 6.51 0.82
C ARG A 173 -10.04 8.02 0.88
N TYR A 174 -9.02 8.63 1.47
CA TYR A 174 -8.89 10.08 1.60
C TYR A 174 -7.52 10.54 1.11
N THR A 175 -7.48 11.63 0.34
CA THR A 175 -6.25 12.21 -0.22
C THR A 175 -6.18 13.71 0.05
N GLU A 176 -5.03 14.22 0.49
CA GLU A 176 -4.71 15.65 0.52
C GLU A 176 -3.56 15.97 -0.45
N TRP A 177 -3.82 16.87 -1.40
CA TRP A 177 -2.82 17.39 -2.33
C TRP A 177 -2.17 18.65 -1.76
N ILE A 178 -1.05 18.50 -1.08
CA ILE A 178 -0.39 19.60 -0.36
C ILE A 178 0.81 20.14 -1.12
N LYS A 179 1.17 21.41 -0.85
CA LYS A 179 2.43 21.98 -1.32
C LYS A 179 3.62 21.17 -0.77
N PHE A 180 4.55 20.85 -1.66
CA PHE A 180 5.73 20.05 -1.39
C PHE A 180 6.98 20.71 -1.98
N THR A 181 8.08 20.71 -1.22
CA THR A 181 9.37 21.17 -1.71
C THR A 181 10.39 20.03 -1.66
N PRO A 182 10.98 19.64 -2.82
CA PRO A 182 11.98 18.57 -2.88
C PRO A 182 13.25 18.89 -2.09
N LYS A 183 13.60 20.18 -2.01
CA LYS A 183 14.69 20.64 -1.12
C LYS A 183 14.33 20.29 0.32
N LYS A 184 15.11 19.41 0.95
CA LYS A 184 14.93 18.89 2.31
C LYS A 184 13.64 18.06 2.54
N ASN A 185 12.99 17.55 1.48
CA ASN A 185 11.77 16.73 1.59
C ASN A 185 10.66 17.38 2.45
N LYS A 186 10.41 18.68 2.22
CA LYS A 186 9.56 19.49 3.12
C LYS A 186 8.09 19.46 2.69
N LYS A 187 7.23 19.08 3.64
CA LYS A 187 5.76 19.02 3.52
C LYS A 187 5.13 20.29 4.10
N PHE A 188 4.19 20.93 3.40
CA PHE A 188 3.50 22.12 3.89
C PHE A 188 2.00 21.87 4.01
N TRP A 189 1.60 21.19 5.09
CA TRP A 189 0.23 20.79 5.39
C TRP A 189 -0.78 21.95 5.51
N GLN A 190 -0.31 23.18 5.71
CA GLN A 190 -1.15 24.37 5.74
C GLN A 190 -1.60 24.83 4.34
N PHE A 191 -0.93 24.36 3.27
CA PHE A 191 -1.23 24.73 1.89
C PHE A 191 -1.79 23.51 1.14
N VAL A 192 -3.10 23.31 1.26
CA VAL A 192 -3.84 22.24 0.59
C VAL A 192 -4.44 22.77 -0.71
N ASN A 193 -4.10 22.16 -1.84
CA ASN A 193 -4.62 22.53 -3.16
C ASN A 193 -5.94 21.81 -3.47
N ALA A 194 -6.07 20.55 -3.04
CA ALA A 194 -7.27 19.75 -3.26
C ALA A 194 -7.39 18.66 -2.19
N ARG A 195 -8.62 18.18 -2.01
CA ARG A 195 -8.94 17.02 -1.18
C ARG A 195 -9.89 16.10 -1.93
N GLU A 196 -9.79 14.82 -1.63
CA GLU A 196 -10.69 13.80 -2.15
C GLU A 196 -11.08 12.84 -1.04
N LEU A 197 -12.34 12.42 -1.03
CA LEU A 197 -12.86 11.40 -0.13
C LEU A 197 -13.79 10.48 -0.92
N TYR A 198 -13.59 9.18 -0.80
CA TYR A 198 -14.42 8.14 -1.44
C TYR A 198 -14.88 7.12 -0.39
N ALA A 199 -16.16 6.75 -0.41
CA ALA A 199 -16.76 5.79 0.52
C ALA A 199 -16.78 4.38 -0.09
N LEU A 200 -15.82 3.54 0.29
CA LEU A 200 -15.50 2.27 -0.36
C LEU A 200 -16.58 1.19 -0.23
N LYS A 201 -17.50 1.33 0.75
CA LYS A 201 -18.64 0.41 0.87
C LYS A 201 -19.67 0.57 -0.25
N ASN A 202 -19.84 1.80 -0.73
CA ASN A 202 -20.87 2.16 -1.72
C ASN A 202 -20.26 2.47 -3.10
N ASP A 203 -19.01 2.89 -3.12
CA ASP A 203 -18.27 3.31 -4.31
C ASP A 203 -16.87 2.66 -4.30
N GLN A 204 -16.83 1.38 -4.66
CA GLN A 204 -15.56 0.63 -4.72
C GLN A 204 -14.63 1.10 -5.83
N GLU A 205 -15.21 1.66 -6.89
CA GLU A 205 -14.50 2.18 -8.05
C GLU A 205 -14.02 3.61 -7.85
N GLU A 206 -14.43 4.29 -6.78
CA GLU A 206 -13.97 5.65 -6.42
C GLU A 206 -14.37 6.71 -7.45
N ASN A 207 -15.60 6.61 -7.97
CA ASN A 207 -16.15 7.50 -8.98
C ASN A 207 -16.72 8.81 -8.40
N GLU A 208 -17.11 8.84 -7.13
CA GLU A 208 -17.78 10.00 -6.52
C GLU A 208 -16.96 10.62 -5.38
N ASN A 209 -16.37 11.79 -5.64
CA ASN A 209 -15.69 12.56 -4.60
C ASN A 209 -16.72 13.25 -3.66
N ILE A 210 -16.88 12.70 -2.47
CA ILE A 210 -17.86 13.14 -1.45
C ILE A 210 -17.29 14.11 -0.42
N VAL A 211 -16.06 14.62 -0.60
CA VAL A 211 -15.36 15.43 0.41
C VAL A 211 -16.09 16.71 0.82
N GLN A 212 -16.90 17.28 -0.07
CA GLN A 212 -17.64 18.53 0.17
C GLN A 212 -18.98 18.33 0.90
N LEU A 213 -19.43 17.08 1.07
CA LEU A 213 -20.69 16.82 1.74
C LEU A 213 -20.54 16.99 3.25
N SER A 214 -21.33 17.91 3.82
CA SER A 214 -21.26 18.30 5.24
C SER A 214 -21.36 17.13 6.22
N LYS A 215 -22.13 16.08 5.90
CA LYS A 215 -22.26 14.86 6.72
C LYS A 215 -20.94 14.11 6.94
N TYR A 216 -19.94 14.30 6.08
CA TYR A 216 -18.61 13.67 6.21
C TYR A 216 -17.55 14.61 6.81
N ALA A 217 -17.90 15.83 7.23
CA ALA A 217 -16.92 16.80 7.76
C ALA A 217 -16.10 16.25 8.94
N THR A 218 -16.73 15.49 9.85
CA THR A 218 -16.04 14.85 10.98
C THR A 218 -15.07 13.76 10.51
N VAL A 219 -15.45 12.96 9.52
CA VAL A 219 -14.61 11.93 8.91
C VAL A 219 -13.39 12.57 8.23
N VAL A 220 -13.59 13.61 7.43
CA VAL A 220 -12.51 14.37 6.78
C VAL A 220 -11.54 14.94 7.82
N LYS A 221 -12.05 15.51 8.92
CA LYS A 221 -11.20 16.05 9.99
C LYS A 221 -10.36 14.96 10.67
N SER A 222 -10.96 13.80 10.96
CA SER A 222 -10.27 12.66 11.55
C SER A 222 -9.20 12.09 10.61
N LEU A 223 -9.54 11.81 9.35
CA LEU A 223 -8.59 11.28 8.37
C LEU A 223 -7.46 12.26 8.05
N SER A 224 -7.75 13.57 8.01
CA SER A 224 -6.73 14.63 7.87
C SER A 224 -5.76 14.64 9.05
N HIS A 225 -6.24 14.39 10.27
CA HIS A 225 -5.38 14.27 11.44
C HIS A 225 -4.45 13.06 11.31
N SER A 226 -5.01 11.86 11.09
CA SER A 226 -4.22 10.63 11.01
C SER A 226 -3.22 10.64 9.85
N LEU A 227 -3.56 11.27 8.73
CA LEU A 227 -2.63 11.46 7.60
C LEU A 227 -1.41 12.32 7.98
N LYS A 228 -1.58 13.32 8.84
CA LYS A 228 -0.50 14.23 9.29
C LYS A 228 0.39 13.61 10.34
N VAL A 229 -0.19 12.84 11.27
CA VAL A 229 0.56 12.07 12.27
C VAL A 229 1.36 10.96 11.59
N GLY A 230 0.75 10.33 10.56
CA GLY A 230 1.37 9.35 9.69
C GLY A 230 1.17 7.91 10.15
N TRP A 231 1.85 6.98 9.47
CA TRP A 231 1.62 5.54 9.55
C TRP A 231 1.73 4.92 10.96
N ARG A 232 2.45 5.56 11.88
CA ARG A 232 2.60 5.08 13.25
C ARG A 232 1.30 5.08 14.04
N GLU A 233 0.38 6.01 13.77
CA GLU A 233 -0.95 6.03 14.41
C GLU A 233 -1.81 4.86 13.92
N ALA A 234 -1.53 4.34 12.72
CA ALA A 234 -2.27 3.23 12.14
C ALA A 234 -1.79 1.86 12.63
N LEU A 235 -0.71 1.80 13.42
CA LEU A 235 -0.19 0.54 13.94
C LEU A 235 -1.13 -0.09 14.97
N PRO A 236 -1.10 -1.43 15.12
CA PRO A 236 -1.80 -2.11 16.20
C PRO A 236 -1.36 -1.58 17.59
N PRO A 237 -2.26 -1.49 18.58
CA PRO A 237 -1.96 -0.88 19.89
C PRO A 237 -0.93 -1.67 20.71
N ASN A 238 -0.72 -2.95 20.41
CA ASN A 238 0.30 -3.79 21.02
C ASN A 238 1.72 -3.59 20.44
N ILE A 239 1.87 -2.77 19.39
CA ILE A 239 3.17 -2.42 18.82
C ILE A 239 3.61 -1.07 19.41
N THR A 240 4.57 -1.10 20.34
CA THR A 240 5.17 0.11 20.90
C THR A 240 6.11 0.78 19.90
N THR A 241 5.86 2.06 19.61
CA THR A 241 6.76 2.89 18.78
C THR A 241 7.92 3.50 19.55
N GLU A 242 7.98 3.26 20.86
CA GLU A 242 9.09 3.64 21.72
C GLU A 242 10.06 2.47 21.80
N VAL A 243 11.29 2.72 21.35
CA VAL A 243 12.39 1.76 21.46
C VAL A 243 12.54 1.43 22.94
N GLN A 244 12.38 0.15 23.33
CA GLN A 244 12.86 -0.31 24.63
C GLN A 244 14.37 -0.08 24.61
N GLU A 245 14.84 0.87 25.42
CA GLU A 245 16.25 1.06 25.70
C GLU A 245 16.79 -0.26 26.29
N LEU A 246 17.74 -0.87 25.59
CA LEU A 246 18.69 -1.82 26.19
C LEU A 246 19.90 -1.04 26.67
#